data_AF-A7SK13-F1
#
_entry.id   AF-A7SK13-F1
#
_cell.length_a   1.000
_cell.length_b   1.000
_cell.length_c   1.000
_cell.angle_alpha   90.00
_cell.angle_beta   90.00
_cell.angle_gamma   90.00
#
_symmetry.space_group_name_H-M   'P 1'
#
loop_
_entity.id
_entity.type
_entity.pdbx_description
1 polymer ?
#
loop_
_entity_poly.entity_id
_entity_poly.type
_entity_poly.pdbx_seq_one_letter_code
_entity_poly.pdbx_strand_id
1 'polypeptide(L)'
;CHICEKVYSNKHYLRDHIKTHNPDGFKCPECGKNFSSGSNLRKHVRKHKPGYKPYKDKRVHLPRERKHECMECQKLFDSPNALEVHFRTHTGERPYLCEKCEWKFSQKGHLERHMRT
;
A
#
# COMPACT_ATOMS: atom_id res chain seq x y z
N CYS A 1 8.10 -12.41 9.63
CA CYS A 1 7.76 -13.72 9.04
C CYS A 1 8.66 -14.71 9.73
N HIS A 2 8.12 -15.74 10.38
CA HIS A 2 8.96 -16.65 11.15
C HIS A 2 9.85 -17.57 10.28
N ILE A 3 9.64 -17.60 8.95
CA ILE A 3 10.40 -18.43 8.01
C ILE A 3 11.60 -17.68 7.43
N CYS A 4 11.46 -16.39 7.15
CA CYS A 4 12.48 -15.60 6.46
C CYS A 4 12.73 -14.22 7.09
N GLU A 5 12.28 -14.04 8.32
CA GLU A 5 12.47 -12.85 9.17
C GLU A 5 11.92 -11.52 8.62
N LYS A 6 11.30 -11.51 7.44
CA LYS A 6 10.67 -10.31 6.86
C LYS A 6 9.56 -9.72 7.73
N VAL A 7 9.67 -8.44 8.07
CA VAL A 7 8.67 -7.72 8.88
C VAL A 7 7.56 -7.16 7.98
N TYR A 8 6.32 -7.21 8.44
CA TYR A 8 5.14 -6.72 7.73
C TYR A 8 4.33 -5.80 8.64
N SER A 9 3.78 -4.72 8.07
CA SER A 9 2.98 -3.73 8.79
C SER A 9 1.56 -4.18 9.15
N ASN A 10 1.06 -5.25 8.52
CA ASN A 10 -0.28 -5.79 8.76
C ASN A 10 -0.25 -7.33 8.73
N LYS A 11 -0.99 -7.95 9.66
CA LYS A 11 -1.21 -9.40 9.77
C LYS A 11 -1.77 -10.03 8.48
N HIS A 12 -2.63 -9.32 7.75
CA HIS A 12 -3.14 -9.76 6.45
C HIS A 12 -2.02 -9.95 5.42
N TYR A 13 -1.11 -8.98 5.28
CA TYR A 13 0.04 -9.08 4.38
C TYR A 13 1.02 -10.16 4.81
N LEU A 14 1.24 -10.33 6.13
CA LEU A 14 2.04 -11.43 6.65
C LEU A 14 1.43 -12.79 6.28
N ARG A 15 0.13 -12.96 6.46
CA ARG A 15 -0.58 -14.21 6.10
C ARG A 15 -0.46 -14.52 4.61
N ASP A 16 -0.66 -13.52 3.76
CA ASP A 16 -0.51 -13.70 2.31
C ASP A 16 0.94 -13.98 1.92
N HIS A 17 1.91 -13.37 2.58
CA HIS A 17 3.31 -13.71 2.38
C HIS A 17 3.65 -15.13 2.81
N ILE A 18 3.13 -15.63 3.94
CA ILE A 18 3.42 -16.98 4.41
C ILE A 18 3.06 -18.03 3.35
N LYS A 19 1.99 -17.80 2.57
CA LYS A 19 1.62 -18.66 1.43
C LYS A 19 2.73 -18.82 0.38
N THR A 20 3.67 -17.86 0.25
CA THR A 20 4.80 -17.97 -0.69
C THR A 20 5.87 -18.96 -0.22
N HIS A 21 5.85 -19.37 1.04
CA HIS A 21 6.76 -20.40 1.55
C HIS A 21 6.18 -21.82 1.41
N ASN A 22 4.90 -21.95 1.03
CA ASN A 22 4.27 -23.25 0.81
C ASN A 22 4.85 -23.91 -0.46
N PRO A 23 5.53 -25.07 -0.36
CA PRO A 23 6.08 -25.78 -1.51
C PRO A 23 5.01 -26.26 -2.50
N ASP A 24 3.82 -26.63 -1.99
CA ASP A 24 2.65 -27.04 -2.79
C ASP A 24 1.82 -25.85 -3.28
N GLY A 25 2.33 -24.64 -3.10
CA GLY A 25 1.68 -23.39 -3.50
C GLY A 25 1.71 -23.13 -5.01
N PHE A 26 1.38 -21.89 -5.38
CA PHE A 26 1.40 -21.46 -6.77
C PHE A 26 2.85 -21.24 -7.24
N LYS A 27 3.49 -22.30 -7.73
CA LYS A 27 4.86 -22.30 -8.23
C LYS A 27 4.93 -22.01 -9.73
N CYS A 28 5.86 -21.17 -10.14
CA CYS A 28 6.15 -20.94 -11.55
C CYS A 28 6.91 -22.14 -12.16
N PRO A 29 6.41 -22.74 -13.25
CA PRO A 29 7.07 -23.89 -13.87
C PRO A 29 8.41 -23.53 -14.53
N GLU A 30 8.59 -22.27 -14.94
CA GLU A 30 9.77 -21.83 -15.69
C GLU A 30 10.94 -21.41 -14.79
N CYS A 31 10.66 -20.80 -13.63
CA CYS A 31 11.71 -20.29 -12.73
C CYS A 31 11.60 -20.75 -11.28
N GLY A 32 10.62 -21.60 -10.95
CA GLY A 32 10.46 -22.18 -9.61
C GLY A 32 9.98 -21.23 -8.51
N LYS A 33 9.69 -19.96 -8.82
CA LYS A 33 9.23 -18.97 -7.83
C LYS A 33 7.83 -19.29 -7.31
N ASN A 34 7.65 -19.17 -5.99
CA ASN A 34 6.36 -19.36 -5.32
C ASN A 34 5.58 -18.04 -5.16
N PHE A 35 4.27 -18.12 -5.32
CA PHE A 35 3.36 -16.97 -5.26
C PHE A 35 2.22 -17.22 -4.27
N SER A 36 1.74 -16.14 -3.66
CA SER A 36 0.66 -16.19 -2.66
C SER A 36 -0.72 -16.48 -3.27
N SER A 37 -0.87 -16.33 -4.59
CA SER A 37 -2.11 -16.59 -5.32
C SER A 37 -1.84 -16.95 -6.79
N GLY A 38 -2.75 -17.73 -7.39
CA GLY A 38 -2.68 -18.10 -8.81
C GLY A 38 -2.81 -16.90 -9.75
N SER A 39 -3.51 -15.83 -9.35
CA SER A 39 -3.57 -14.57 -10.10
C SER A 39 -2.20 -13.89 -10.19
N ASN A 40 -1.42 -13.91 -9.10
CA ASN A 40 -0.07 -13.38 -9.08
C ASN A 40 0.88 -14.22 -9.93
N LEU A 41 0.78 -15.56 -9.84
CA LEU A 41 1.53 -16.46 -10.71
C LEU A 41 1.22 -16.22 -12.19
N ARG A 42 -0.06 -16.13 -12.56
CA ARG A 42 -0.48 -15.90 -13.96
C ARG A 42 0.08 -14.59 -14.52
N LYS A 43 0.08 -13.51 -13.71
CA LYS A 43 0.70 -12.23 -14.10
C LYS A 43 2.22 -12.36 -14.24
N HIS A 44 2.86 -13.15 -13.39
CA HIS A 44 4.29 -13.42 -13.46
C HIS A 44 4.67 -14.24 -14.69
N VAL A 45 3.97 -15.33 -14.99
CA VAL A 45 4.26 -16.21 -16.14
C VAL A 45 4.18 -15.45 -17.47
N ARG A 46 3.31 -14.44 -17.58
CA ARG A 46 3.28 -13.56 -18.76
C ARG A 46 4.63 -12.89 -19.05
N LYS A 47 5.48 -12.69 -18.03
CA LYS A 47 6.80 -12.06 -18.17
C LYS A 47 7.81 -12.94 -18.88
N HIS A 48 7.63 -14.26 -18.86
CA HIS A 48 8.52 -15.20 -19.54
C HIS A 48 8.17 -15.39 -21.01
N LYS A 49 6.98 -14.95 -21.44
CA LYS A 49 6.57 -15.06 -22.84
C LYS A 49 7.52 -14.26 -23.75
N PRO A 50 8.03 -14.86 -24.85
CA PRO A 50 8.78 -14.14 -25.86
C PRO A 50 7.99 -12.92 -26.36
N GLY A 51 8.63 -11.76 -26.43
CA GLY A 51 7.98 -10.51 -26.82
C GLY A 51 7.15 -9.84 -25.71
N TYR A 52 7.22 -10.31 -24.46
CA TYR A 52 6.61 -9.60 -23.34
C TYR A 52 7.17 -8.18 -23.22
N LYS A 53 6.29 -7.19 -23.44
CA LYS A 53 6.58 -5.79 -23.22
C LYS A 53 5.80 -5.35 -21.98
N PRO A 54 6.46 -4.98 -20.87
CA PRO A 54 5.79 -4.40 -19.73
C PRO A 54 4.92 -3.23 -20.19
N TYR A 55 3.69 -3.13 -19.66
CA TYR A 55 2.88 -1.93 -19.86
C TYR A 55 3.67 -0.75 -19.28
N LYS A 56 4.19 0.10 -20.17
CA LYS A 56 4.73 1.40 -19.80
C LYS A 56 3.54 2.33 -19.71
N ASP A 57 3.27 2.84 -18.51
CA ASP A 57 2.25 3.86 -18.32
C ASP A 57 2.64 5.08 -19.16
N LYS A 58 1.92 5.30 -20.27
CA LYS A 58 2.10 6.46 -21.15
C LYS A 58 1.35 7.68 -20.64
N ARG A 59 0.76 7.63 -19.44
CA ARG A 59 0.34 8.86 -18.77
C ARG A 59 1.60 9.69 -18.57
N VAL A 60 1.74 10.69 -19.42
CA VAL A 60 2.51 11.88 -19.08
C VAL A 60 2.02 12.25 -17.69
N HIS A 61 2.91 12.31 -16.71
CA HIS A 61 2.64 13.12 -15.53
C HIS A 61 2.56 14.55 -16.05
N LEU A 62 1.41 14.92 -16.66
CA LEU A 62 1.03 16.32 -16.71
C LEU A 62 1.18 16.80 -15.28
N PRO A 63 1.79 17.97 -15.06
CA PRO A 63 1.78 18.59 -13.74
C PRO A 63 0.35 18.53 -13.25
N ARG A 64 0.09 17.66 -12.26
CA ARG A 64 -1.19 17.66 -11.59
C ARG A 64 -1.24 19.06 -11.02
N GLU A 65 -2.20 19.88 -11.46
CA GLU A 65 -2.32 21.25 -10.99
C GLU A 65 -2.61 21.17 -9.48
N ARG A 66 -1.56 21.08 -8.69
CA ARG A 66 -1.61 21.04 -7.24
C ARG A 66 -1.79 22.46 -6.80
N LYS A 67 -3.05 22.88 -6.74
CA LYS A 67 -3.43 24.26 -6.45
C LYS A 67 -3.41 24.59 -4.96
N HIS A 68 -3.34 23.57 -4.10
CA HIS A 68 -3.51 23.73 -2.66
C HIS A 68 -2.17 23.66 -1.96
N GLU A 69 -1.62 24.81 -1.61
CA GLU A 69 -0.33 24.94 -0.93
C GLU A 69 -0.51 24.99 0.59
N CYS A 70 0.37 24.30 1.32
CA CYS A 70 0.52 24.48 2.76
C CYS A 70 1.44 25.66 3.05
N MET A 71 0.93 26.70 3.71
CA MET A 71 1.73 27.90 4.03
C MET A 71 2.88 27.65 5.02
N GLU A 72 2.79 26.59 5.84
CA GLU A 72 3.83 26.26 6.84
C GLU A 72 5.06 25.55 6.24
N CYS A 73 4.88 24.79 5.16
CA CYS A 73 5.96 23.98 4.59
C CYS A 73 6.01 23.95 3.05
N GLN A 74 5.21 24.79 2.39
CA GLN A 74 5.13 24.97 0.93
C GLN A 74 4.84 23.68 0.15
N LYS A 75 4.28 22.66 0.82
CA LYS A 75 3.87 21.42 0.15
C LYS A 75 2.60 21.64 -0.64
N LEU A 76 2.60 21.12 -1.86
CA LEU A 76 1.47 21.21 -2.78
C LEU A 76 0.62 19.93 -2.76
N PHE A 77 -0.70 20.10 -2.67
CA PHE A 77 -1.69 19.04 -2.60
C PHE A 77 -2.66 19.12 -3.77
N ASP A 78 -3.14 17.94 -4.17
CA ASP A 78 -4.00 17.79 -5.32
C ASP A 78 -5.49 18.04 -5.03
N SER A 79 -5.86 18.24 -3.77
CA SER A 79 -7.22 18.55 -3.34
C SER A 79 -7.20 19.31 -1.99
N PRO A 80 -8.23 20.10 -1.69
CA PRO A 80 -8.28 20.86 -0.44
C PRO A 80 -8.38 19.93 0.78
N ASN A 81 -9.12 18.82 0.67
CA ASN A 81 -9.19 17.81 1.73
C ASN A 81 -7.82 17.16 2.04
N ALA A 82 -6.97 16.97 1.02
CA ALA A 82 -5.61 16.46 1.24
C ALA A 82 -4.73 17.49 1.95
N LEU A 83 -4.87 18.77 1.62
CA LEU A 83 -4.21 19.86 2.33
C LEU A 83 -4.69 19.95 3.79
N GLU A 84 -5.99 19.90 4.03
CA GLU A 84 -6.57 19.96 5.38
C GLU A 84 -6.05 18.82 6.27
N VAL A 85 -6.11 17.59 5.76
CA VAL A 85 -5.57 16.41 6.46
C VAL A 85 -4.07 16.55 6.72
N HIS A 86 -3.32 17.13 5.78
CA HIS A 86 -1.92 17.43 6.00
C HIS A 86 -1.72 18.52 7.05
N PHE A 87 -2.55 19.56 7.08
CA PHE A 87 -2.42 20.65 8.05
C PHE A 87 -2.53 20.16 9.49
N ARG A 88 -3.30 19.10 9.74
CA ARG A 88 -3.36 18.40 11.04
C ARG A 88 -1.99 17.85 11.50
N THR A 89 -1.02 17.69 10.60
CA THR A 89 0.36 17.30 10.96
C THR A 89 1.16 18.45 11.56
N HIS A 90 0.80 19.70 11.27
CA HIS A 90 1.38 20.89 11.89
C HIS A 90 0.70 21.20 13.24
N THR A 91 -0.62 21.13 13.30
CA THR A 91 -1.39 21.44 14.52
C THR A 91 -1.39 20.30 15.55
N GLY A 92 -1.04 19.08 15.13
CA GLY A 92 -1.16 17.88 15.96
C GLY A 92 -2.60 17.40 16.17
N GLU A 93 -3.57 17.96 15.45
CA GLU A 93 -4.98 17.61 15.61
C GLU A 93 -5.25 16.15 15.22
N ARG A 94 -5.92 15.42 16.12
CA ARG A 94 -6.29 14.02 15.93
C ARG A 94 -7.75 13.81 16.31
N PRO A 95 -8.71 14.16 15.43
CA PRO A 95 -10.13 14.20 15.77
C PRO A 95 -10.77 12.82 15.88
N TYR A 96 -10.11 11.76 15.36
CA TYR A 96 -10.71 10.43 15.34
C TYR A 96 -10.19 9.58 16.51
N LEU A 97 -11.04 9.34 17.50
CA LEU A 97 -10.74 8.54 18.69
C LEU A 97 -11.11 7.06 18.47
N CYS A 98 -10.24 6.15 18.89
CA CYS A 98 -10.62 4.75 19.07
C CYS A 98 -11.25 4.57 20.47
N GLU A 99 -12.53 4.21 20.54
CA GLU A 99 -13.22 4.01 21.82
C GLU A 99 -12.70 2.81 22.62
N LYS A 100 -11.97 1.88 21.98
CA LYS A 100 -11.44 0.68 22.65
C LYS A 100 -10.10 0.89 23.35
N CYS A 101 -9.23 1.74 22.79
CA CYS A 101 -7.86 1.95 23.29
C CYS A 101 -7.51 3.42 23.49
N GLU A 102 -8.50 4.31 23.31
CA GLU A 102 -8.41 5.76 23.45
C GLU A 102 -7.34 6.44 22.57
N TRP A 103 -6.79 5.69 21.60
CA TRP A 103 -5.80 6.22 20.68
C TRP A 103 -6.46 7.14 19.65
N LYS A 104 -5.84 8.31 19.43
CA LYS A 104 -6.33 9.32 18.47
C LYS A 104 -5.59 9.25 17.13
N PHE A 105 -6.33 9.43 16.05
CA PHE A 105 -5.86 9.43 14.67
C PHE A 105 -6.21 10.74 13.97
N SER A 106 -5.34 11.19 13.06
CA SER A 106 -5.56 12.39 12.23
C SER A 106 -6.49 12.14 11.03
N GLN A 107 -6.72 10.87 10.66
CA GLN A 107 -7.53 10.46 9.52
C GLN A 107 -8.49 9.32 9.87
N LYS A 108 -9.73 9.40 9.37
CA LYS A 108 -10.77 8.39 9.59
C LYS A 108 -10.35 7.00 9.08
N GLY A 109 -9.78 6.92 7.87
CA GLY A 109 -9.35 5.65 7.29
C GLY A 109 -8.25 4.96 8.10
N HIS A 110 -7.42 5.72 8.84
CA HIS A 110 -6.44 5.15 9.76
C HIS A 110 -7.10 4.52 10.99
N LEU A 111 -8.10 5.18 11.57
CA LEU A 111 -8.93 4.62 12.64
C LEU A 111 -9.65 3.36 12.16
N GLU A 112 -10.33 3.40 11.00
CA GLU A 112 -11.05 2.24 10.46
C GLU A 112 -10.13 1.03 10.24
N ARG A 113 -8.91 1.26 9.74
CA ARG A 113 -7.92 0.19 9.58
C ARG A 113 -7.46 -0.34 10.94
N HIS A 114 -7.24 0.53 11.92
CA HIS A 114 -6.91 0.14 13.29
C HIS A 114 -8.01 -0.71 13.93
N MET A 115 -9.28 -0.41 13.68
CA MET A 115 -10.40 -1.18 14.23
C MET A 115 -10.57 -2.58 13.60
N ARG A 116 -9.91 -2.85 12.46
CA ARG A 116 -9.92 -4.15 11.77
C ARG A 116 -8.77 -5.06 12.19
N THR A 117 -7.81 -4.55 12.96
CA THR A 117 -6.69 -5.34 13.54
C THR A 117 -7.02 -5.79 14.93
#